data_AF-A0A015IH54-F1
#
_entry.id   AF-A0A015IH54-F1
#
_cell.length_a   1.000
_cell.length_b   1.000
_cell.length_c   1.000
_cell.angle_alpha   90.00
_cell.angle_beta   90.00
_cell.angle_gamma   90.00
#
_symmetry.space_group_name_H-M   'P 1'
#
loop_
_entity.id
_entity.type
_entity.pdbx_description
1 polymer ?
#
loop_
_entity_poly.entity_id
_entity_poly.type
_entity_poly.pdbx_seq_one_letter_code
_entity_poly.pdbx_strand_id
1 'polypeptide(L)'
;MFKWLFKKKNEKNPGTTSPIMSSTSSLPPSLIADLGELNLTEERLKRYADEADTLVSSTRENELRDKAKFVRGKAISKTLNNIKLSMKVDLCFVLDCTGSMGHHISAARDCILQVINYIKRTNPSIELWVGFCGYRDHNDGSSRLQIFDFTDQYDQFIQYMLNVKPSSSSDNDDAPEDVLGGLNAAITKMNWKNNTRVLFHIGDSPPHGKNFTNLEDNYPSGDPYGLTAENVLKNLQSKNILYFFGKITNHTEKMLQIFRSIIGEFPVFDLVGADPIQLIEKFIKATSSSITIAVSLTSTIGSNSKEIYSLQLKKLHMNPNEPDWNILPLQKGVVMWYLIPKTLNELKDPKYFNKSNLSTKSFSFKIASQPFSAGAEKCAYYVIDTKSNPTKKMVIKKYLNVGKCNPLEKYLESVEVSSVAIFLSTEFNRITERKKIPKINFLDVKLLRNGTIINDHQYYSIESKLENAEYKRFNTNSGVITEFRLTLEAFVHFTYEYTEGYLVVCDLQGIELDDKFLLTDPAIHCIDSLRFGGTNFGEDGINKLFLANHRCNDICKQLKLRHINNDKVANQT
;
A
#
# COMPACT_ATOMS: atom_id res chain seq x y z
N MET A 1 13.75 -16.87 36.20
CA MET A 1 13.52 -16.31 37.55
C MET A 1 13.95 -14.84 37.55
N PHE A 2 13.06 -13.91 37.20
CA PHE A 2 13.22 -12.47 37.49
C PHE A 2 11.83 -11.87 37.63
N LYS A 3 11.37 -11.88 38.89
CA LYS A 3 10.32 -11.03 39.44
C LYS A 3 10.93 -9.64 39.67
N TRP A 4 10.07 -8.60 39.61
CA TRP A 4 10.25 -7.24 40.15
C TRP A 4 11.01 -6.18 39.34
N LEU A 5 10.25 -5.22 38.79
CA LEU A 5 10.26 -3.78 39.19
C LEU A 5 9.17 -2.99 38.45
N PHE A 6 7.91 -3.14 38.86
CA PHE A 6 6.87 -2.12 38.68
C PHE A 6 6.29 -1.84 40.07
N LYS A 7 6.84 -0.84 40.77
CA LYS A 7 6.38 -0.45 42.10
C LYS A 7 5.26 0.58 41.94
N LYS A 8 4.04 0.14 42.25
CA LYS A 8 2.83 0.97 42.47
C LYS A 8 3.15 2.13 43.42
N LYS A 9 2.75 3.34 43.06
CA LYS A 9 2.39 4.39 44.01
C LYS A 9 0.86 4.50 43.99
N ASN A 10 0.24 3.96 45.04
CA ASN A 10 -1.15 4.25 45.41
C ASN A 10 -1.13 5.53 46.26
N GLU A 11 -1.64 6.64 45.74
CA GLU A 11 -2.11 7.74 46.58
C GLU A 11 -3.63 7.79 46.45
N LYS A 12 -4.31 7.51 47.57
CA LYS A 12 -5.74 7.73 47.77
C LYS A 12 -5.96 9.23 47.91
N ASN A 13 -6.81 9.82 47.08
CA ASN A 13 -7.55 11.03 47.42
C ASN A 13 -9.06 10.74 47.29
N PRO A 14 -9.89 11.17 48.26
CA PRO A 14 -11.31 10.85 48.29
C PRO A 14 -12.14 11.86 47.49
N GLY A 15 -13.15 11.34 46.78
CA GLY A 15 -14.37 12.05 46.40
C GLY A 15 -14.23 13.22 45.43
N THR A 16 -14.63 13.03 44.18
CA THR A 16 -15.35 14.06 43.40
C THR A 16 -15.98 13.47 42.14
N THR A 17 -17.31 13.45 42.13
CA THR A 17 -18.23 13.72 41.02
C THR A 17 -17.90 13.21 39.61
N SER A 18 -18.82 12.39 39.09
CA SER A 18 -19.02 12.02 37.68
C SER A 18 -18.70 13.18 36.71
N PRO A 19 -17.98 12.94 35.60
CA PRO A 19 -17.72 13.99 34.63
C PRO A 19 -19.01 14.30 33.87
N ILE A 20 -19.61 15.42 34.26
CA ILE A 20 -20.71 16.10 33.59
C ILE A 20 -20.28 16.46 32.17
N MET A 21 -21.18 16.16 31.21
CA MET A 21 -21.18 16.66 29.84
C MET A 21 -20.78 18.14 29.78
N SER A 22 -19.62 18.46 29.19
CA SER A 22 -19.23 19.86 28.99
C SER A 22 -19.50 20.33 27.55
N SER A 23 -20.30 21.39 27.45
CA SER A 23 -20.67 22.21 26.28
C SER A 23 -21.71 21.61 25.31
N THR A 24 -22.98 21.82 25.68
CA THR A 24 -24.18 21.55 24.88
C THR A 24 -24.31 22.51 23.69
N SER A 25 -23.92 22.06 22.50
CA SER A 25 -24.84 22.18 21.36
C SER A 25 -25.73 20.95 21.41
N SER A 26 -27.06 21.10 21.51
CA SER A 26 -27.97 19.94 21.46
C SER A 26 -27.63 19.11 20.22
N LEU A 27 -27.37 17.82 20.42
CA LEU A 27 -27.14 16.91 19.30
C LEU A 27 -28.36 16.96 18.38
N PRO A 28 -28.19 16.92 17.05
CA PRO A 28 -29.32 16.86 16.14
C PRO A 28 -30.23 15.68 16.52
N PRO A 29 -31.56 15.86 16.61
CA PRO A 29 -32.49 14.78 16.97
C PRO A 29 -32.32 13.53 16.11
N SER A 30 -31.99 13.68 14.83
CA SER A 30 -31.70 12.57 13.93
C SER A 30 -30.43 11.79 14.31
N LEU A 31 -29.39 12.45 14.82
CA LEU A 31 -28.21 11.75 15.33
C LEU A 31 -28.51 11.01 16.64
N ILE A 32 -29.38 11.57 17.49
CA ILE A 32 -29.83 10.89 18.71
C ILE A 32 -30.63 9.64 18.34
N ALA A 33 -31.50 9.70 17.33
CA ALA A 33 -32.24 8.55 16.82
C ALA A 33 -31.29 7.49 16.23
N ASP A 34 -30.38 7.88 15.32
CA ASP A 34 -29.38 6.98 14.75
C ASP A 34 -28.57 6.26 15.84
N LEU A 35 -28.07 7.02 16.82
CA LEU A 35 -27.31 6.46 17.94
C LEU A 35 -28.20 5.71 18.94
N GLY A 36 -29.51 5.97 19.01
CA GLY A 36 -30.43 5.23 19.87
C GLY A 36 -30.65 3.81 19.35
N GLU A 37 -30.95 3.70 18.05
CA GLU A 37 -31.30 2.45 17.36
C GLU A 37 -30.08 1.56 17.05
N LEU A 38 -28.88 2.13 16.96
CA LEU A 38 -27.68 1.39 16.53
C LEU A 38 -27.16 0.38 17.56
N ASN A 39 -27.41 -0.91 17.41
CA ASN A 39 -26.66 -1.91 18.18
C ASN A 39 -25.28 -2.16 17.54
N LEU A 40 -24.25 -1.41 17.99
CA LEU A 40 -22.90 -1.46 17.41
C LEU A 40 -22.33 -2.88 17.32
N THR A 41 -22.51 -3.69 18.36
CA THR A 41 -21.99 -5.07 18.39
C THR A 41 -22.69 -5.92 17.34
N GLU A 42 -24.01 -5.83 17.26
CA GLU A 42 -24.80 -6.61 16.31
C GLU A 42 -24.53 -6.19 14.85
N GLU A 43 -24.47 -4.88 14.58
CA GLU A 43 -24.16 -4.37 13.24
C GLU A 43 -22.75 -4.76 12.79
N ARG A 44 -21.78 -4.79 13.72
CA ARG A 44 -20.43 -5.31 13.46
C ARG A 44 -20.46 -6.80 13.08
N LEU A 45 -21.20 -7.61 13.82
CA LEU A 45 -21.34 -9.05 13.53
C LEU A 45 -22.04 -9.30 12.19
N LYS A 46 -23.10 -8.55 11.87
CA LYS A 46 -23.78 -8.60 10.57
C LYS A 46 -22.84 -8.23 9.44
N ARG A 47 -22.06 -7.15 9.59
CA ARG A 47 -21.10 -6.73 8.56
C ARG A 47 -20.06 -7.80 8.26
N TYR A 48 -19.47 -8.43 9.28
CA TYR A 48 -18.51 -9.52 9.05
C TYR A 48 -19.12 -10.77 8.43
N ALA A 49 -20.41 -11.04 8.66
CA ALA A 49 -21.13 -12.11 7.98
C ALA A 49 -21.42 -11.77 6.51
N ASP A 50 -21.84 -10.52 6.25
CA ASP A 50 -22.11 -9.99 4.91
C ASP A 50 -20.84 -9.90 4.04
N GLU A 51 -19.71 -9.47 4.61
CA GLU A 51 -18.40 -9.40 3.92
C GLU A 51 -17.92 -10.78 3.40
N ALA A 52 -18.55 -11.86 3.85
CA ALA A 52 -18.27 -13.22 3.42
C ALA A 52 -19.44 -13.85 2.62
N ASP A 53 -20.32 -13.03 2.05
CA ASP A 53 -21.46 -13.41 1.20
C ASP A 53 -22.38 -14.47 1.83
N THR A 54 -22.49 -14.50 3.16
CA THR A 54 -23.31 -15.48 3.88
C THR A 54 -24.48 -14.78 4.57
N LEU A 55 -25.72 -15.11 4.17
CA LEU A 55 -26.92 -14.70 4.88
C LEU A 55 -26.97 -15.36 6.26
N VAL A 56 -26.78 -14.56 7.32
CA VAL A 56 -26.88 -15.04 8.69
C VAL A 56 -28.13 -14.44 9.35
N SER A 57 -29.11 -15.31 9.65
CA SER A 57 -30.22 -14.97 10.53
C SER A 57 -30.09 -15.76 11.86
N SER A 58 -29.96 -15.03 12.97
CA SER A 58 -30.25 -15.55 14.30
C SER A 58 -30.52 -14.42 15.28
N THR A 59 -31.37 -14.66 16.27
CA THR A 59 -31.81 -13.68 17.28
C THR A 59 -30.93 -13.67 18.54
N ARG A 60 -29.93 -14.55 18.65
CA ARG A 60 -29.03 -14.65 19.82
C ARG A 60 -27.62 -14.19 19.46
N GLU A 61 -27.10 -13.23 20.23
CA GLU A 61 -25.79 -12.59 20.01
C GLU A 61 -24.62 -13.60 20.02
N ASN A 62 -24.59 -14.56 20.95
CA ASN A 62 -23.52 -15.55 21.03
C ASN A 62 -23.47 -16.45 19.78
N GLU A 63 -24.63 -16.90 19.31
CA GLU A 63 -24.73 -17.70 18.09
C GLU A 63 -24.32 -16.90 16.84
N LEU A 64 -24.68 -15.61 16.77
CA LEU A 64 -24.22 -14.70 15.73
C LEU A 64 -22.69 -14.54 15.76
N ARG A 65 -22.11 -14.39 16.95
CA ARG A 65 -20.67 -14.21 17.12
C ARG A 65 -19.88 -15.43 16.67
N ASP A 66 -20.31 -16.64 17.05
CA ASP A 66 -19.62 -17.87 16.66
C ASP A 66 -19.70 -18.12 15.15
N LYS A 67 -20.87 -17.87 14.54
CA LYS A 67 -21.04 -17.93 13.09
C LYS A 67 -20.17 -16.90 12.38
N ALA A 68 -20.17 -15.65 12.83
CA ALA A 68 -19.35 -14.59 12.27
C ALA A 68 -17.86 -14.93 12.35
N LYS A 69 -17.38 -15.47 13.48
CA LYS A 69 -15.99 -15.93 13.63
C LYS A 69 -15.64 -17.03 12.62
N PHE A 70 -16.49 -18.05 12.48
CA PHE A 70 -16.24 -19.15 11.57
C PHE A 70 -16.16 -18.69 10.11
N VAL A 71 -17.15 -17.89 9.69
CA VAL A 71 -17.25 -17.34 8.35
C VAL A 71 -16.08 -16.40 8.05
N ARG A 72 -15.76 -15.50 9.00
CA ARG A 72 -14.60 -14.60 8.91
C ARG A 72 -13.28 -15.37 8.82
N GLY A 73 -13.11 -16.43 9.60
CA GLY A 73 -11.92 -17.29 9.55
C GLY A 73 -11.69 -17.91 8.17
N LYS A 74 -12.76 -18.36 7.49
CA LYS A 74 -12.67 -18.86 6.10
C LYS A 74 -12.25 -17.75 5.13
N ALA A 75 -12.85 -16.57 5.25
CA ALA A 75 -12.50 -15.42 4.41
C ALA A 75 -11.03 -15.00 4.59
N ILE A 76 -10.57 -14.91 5.84
CA ILE A 76 -9.17 -14.63 6.19
C ILE A 76 -8.24 -15.68 5.57
N SER A 77 -8.53 -16.98 5.75
CA SER A 77 -7.71 -18.07 5.20
C SER A 77 -7.58 -17.98 3.68
N LYS A 78 -8.69 -17.71 2.97
CA LYS A 78 -8.68 -17.49 1.52
C LYS A 78 -7.79 -16.30 1.14
N THR A 79 -7.92 -15.16 1.83
CA THR A 79 -7.10 -13.97 1.58
C THR A 79 -5.62 -14.23 1.84
N LEU A 80 -5.27 -14.90 2.94
CA LEU A 80 -3.88 -15.25 3.28
C LEU A 80 -3.25 -16.20 2.26
N ASN A 81 -4.02 -17.15 1.72
CA ASN A 81 -3.56 -18.01 0.63
C ASN A 81 -3.27 -17.18 -0.63
N ASN A 82 -4.13 -16.23 -0.97
CA ASN A 82 -3.88 -15.32 -2.10
C ASN A 82 -2.63 -14.47 -1.87
N ILE A 83 -2.45 -13.90 -0.66
CA ILE A 83 -1.25 -13.15 -0.28
C ILE A 83 0.00 -14.03 -0.46
N LYS A 84 -0.02 -15.27 0.05
CA LYS A 84 1.10 -16.23 -0.09
C LYS A 84 1.45 -16.49 -1.55
N LEU A 85 0.45 -16.66 -2.42
CA LEU A 85 0.71 -16.84 -3.85
C LEU A 85 1.31 -15.58 -4.50
N SER A 86 0.87 -14.39 -4.09
CA SER A 86 1.42 -13.11 -4.55
C SER A 86 2.88 -12.86 -4.11
N MET A 87 3.38 -13.58 -3.09
CA MET A 87 4.80 -13.51 -2.70
C MET A 87 5.74 -14.24 -3.67
N LYS A 88 5.21 -15.05 -4.59
CA LYS A 88 5.98 -15.66 -5.67
C LYS A 88 6.00 -14.72 -6.87
N VAL A 89 7.20 -14.31 -7.27
CA VAL A 89 7.40 -13.22 -8.24
C VAL A 89 8.21 -13.71 -9.42
N ASP A 90 7.69 -13.51 -10.63
CA ASP A 90 8.45 -13.55 -11.87
C ASP A 90 8.93 -12.14 -12.19
N LEU A 91 10.24 -11.91 -12.22
CA LEU A 91 10.88 -10.66 -12.61
C LEU A 91 11.61 -10.84 -13.94
N CYS A 92 11.14 -10.18 -15.00
CA CYS A 92 11.79 -10.15 -16.30
C CYS A 92 12.41 -8.77 -16.54
N PHE A 93 13.71 -8.76 -16.84
CA PHE A 93 14.36 -7.60 -17.43
C PHE A 93 14.17 -7.63 -18.94
N VAL A 94 13.48 -6.61 -19.48
CA VAL A 94 13.46 -6.37 -20.93
C VAL A 94 14.45 -5.25 -21.19
N LEU A 95 15.51 -5.55 -21.94
CA LEU A 95 16.67 -4.67 -21.99
C LEU A 95 17.09 -4.39 -23.42
N ASP A 96 17.29 -3.12 -23.70
CA ASP A 96 17.99 -2.66 -24.89
C ASP A 96 19.46 -3.13 -24.84
N CYS A 97 19.87 -3.86 -25.88
CA CYS A 97 21.18 -4.49 -25.98
C CYS A 97 22.02 -3.90 -27.13
N THR A 98 21.82 -2.64 -27.48
CA THR A 98 22.60 -1.91 -28.48
C THR A 98 23.87 -1.28 -27.91
N GLY A 99 24.69 -0.69 -28.78
CA GLY A 99 26.02 -0.15 -28.47
C GLY A 99 26.03 0.85 -27.31
N SER A 100 25.04 1.73 -27.21
CA SER A 100 24.91 2.75 -26.16
C SER A 100 24.63 2.16 -24.78
N MET A 101 24.15 0.92 -24.72
CA MET A 101 23.62 0.31 -23.51
C MET A 101 24.66 -0.47 -22.68
N GLY A 102 25.93 -0.52 -23.10
CA GLY A 102 26.97 -1.33 -22.45
C GLY A 102 27.10 -1.15 -20.91
N HIS A 103 27.03 0.10 -20.42
CA HIS A 103 27.08 0.39 -18.98
C HIS A 103 25.80 -0.06 -18.25
N HIS A 104 24.63 0.09 -18.88
CA HIS A 104 23.34 -0.30 -18.32
C HIS A 104 23.16 -1.82 -18.27
N ILE A 105 23.65 -2.55 -19.28
CA ILE A 105 23.70 -4.02 -19.27
C ILE A 105 24.55 -4.52 -18.10
N SER A 106 25.73 -3.93 -17.90
CA SER A 106 26.60 -4.27 -16.77
C SER A 106 25.92 -3.97 -15.43
N ALA A 107 25.29 -2.79 -15.28
CA ALA A 107 24.58 -2.42 -14.07
C ALA A 107 23.38 -3.34 -13.76
N ALA A 108 22.60 -3.72 -14.78
CA ALA A 108 21.48 -4.66 -14.64
C ALA A 108 21.93 -6.04 -14.18
N ARG A 109 23.08 -6.53 -14.69
CA ARG A 109 23.71 -7.77 -14.23
C ARG A 109 24.17 -7.65 -12.79
N ASP A 110 24.91 -6.60 -12.45
CA ASP A 110 25.61 -6.48 -11.16
C ASP A 110 24.67 -6.13 -10.00
N CYS A 111 23.48 -5.57 -10.29
CA CYS A 111 22.50 -5.23 -9.26
C CYS A 111 21.77 -6.45 -8.68
N ILE A 112 21.66 -7.56 -9.42
CA ILE A 112 20.70 -8.64 -9.08
C ILE A 112 20.99 -9.30 -7.73
N LEU A 113 22.26 -9.58 -7.41
CA LEU A 113 22.65 -10.15 -6.12
C LEU A 113 22.32 -9.21 -4.96
N GLN A 114 22.49 -7.90 -5.17
CA GLN A 114 22.19 -6.89 -4.16
C GLN A 114 20.68 -6.76 -3.96
N VAL A 115 19.89 -6.79 -5.04
CA VAL A 115 18.42 -6.83 -4.97
C VAL A 115 17.95 -8.07 -4.21
N ILE A 116 18.45 -9.26 -4.54
CA ILE A 116 18.08 -10.51 -3.84
C ILE A 116 18.43 -10.41 -2.36
N ASN A 117 19.63 -9.94 -2.02
CA ASN A 117 20.04 -9.78 -0.62
C ASN A 117 19.18 -8.74 0.10
N TYR A 118 18.83 -7.64 -0.55
CA TYR A 118 17.94 -6.62 -0.01
C TYR A 118 16.53 -7.17 0.24
N ILE A 119 15.94 -7.87 -0.74
CA ILE A 119 14.62 -8.49 -0.61
C ILE A 119 14.64 -9.59 0.46
N LYS A 120 15.65 -10.47 0.51
CA LYS A 120 15.76 -11.48 1.59
C LYS A 120 15.88 -10.87 2.99
N ARG A 121 16.51 -9.70 3.12
CA ARG A 121 16.66 -9.01 4.41
C ARG A 121 15.39 -8.27 4.84
N THR A 122 14.69 -7.64 3.90
CA THR A 122 13.53 -6.77 4.18
C THR A 122 12.20 -7.51 4.04
N ASN A 123 12.10 -8.41 3.07
CA ASN A 123 10.91 -9.16 2.71
C ASN A 123 11.23 -10.65 2.47
N PRO A 124 11.71 -11.38 3.49
CA PRO A 124 12.13 -12.78 3.37
C PRO A 124 11.03 -13.73 2.88
N SER A 125 9.75 -13.36 2.97
CA SER A 125 8.65 -14.15 2.41
C SER A 125 8.55 -14.09 0.89
N ILE A 126 9.22 -13.13 0.22
CA ILE A 126 9.19 -13.00 -1.24
C ILE A 126 10.17 -13.99 -1.89
N GLU A 127 9.64 -14.82 -2.79
CA GLU A 127 10.37 -15.77 -3.61
C GLU A 127 10.50 -15.22 -5.04
N LEU A 128 11.72 -15.12 -5.57
CA LEU A 128 12.00 -14.50 -6.88
C LEU A 128 12.43 -15.54 -7.91
N TRP A 129 11.84 -15.46 -9.10
CA TRP A 129 12.36 -16.06 -10.33
C TRP A 129 12.75 -14.94 -11.28
N VAL A 130 13.98 -15.00 -11.80
CA VAL A 130 14.56 -13.96 -12.66
C VAL A 130 14.65 -14.47 -14.09
N GLY A 131 14.27 -13.61 -15.04
CA GLY A 131 14.33 -13.87 -16.47
C GLY A 131 14.84 -12.65 -17.22
N PHE A 132 15.23 -12.84 -18.48
CA PHE A 132 15.79 -11.78 -19.31
C PHE A 132 15.31 -11.89 -20.75
N CYS A 133 15.00 -10.73 -21.34
CA CYS A 133 14.69 -10.59 -22.76
C CYS A 133 15.43 -9.37 -23.32
N GLY A 134 16.53 -9.60 -24.01
CA GLY A 134 17.28 -8.57 -24.73
C GLY A 134 16.68 -8.33 -26.12
N TYR A 135 16.60 -7.07 -26.52
CA TYR A 135 16.26 -6.65 -27.89
C TYR A 135 17.30 -5.67 -28.44
N ARG A 136 17.34 -5.53 -29.76
CA ARG A 136 18.22 -4.65 -30.55
C ARG A 136 17.44 -4.13 -31.76
N ASP A 137 18.08 -3.73 -32.85
CA ASP A 137 17.41 -3.27 -34.06
C ASP A 137 16.95 -4.46 -34.94
N HIS A 138 15.96 -4.23 -35.80
CA HIS A 138 15.45 -5.17 -36.79
C HIS A 138 16.52 -5.67 -37.76
N ASN A 139 17.58 -4.90 -38.00
CA ASN A 139 18.68 -5.26 -38.90
C ASN A 139 19.69 -6.24 -38.27
N ASP A 140 19.67 -6.47 -36.95
CA ASP A 140 20.59 -7.35 -36.20
C ASP A 140 20.34 -8.87 -36.43
N GLY A 141 19.49 -9.23 -37.39
CA GLY A 141 19.27 -10.62 -37.82
C GLY A 141 18.92 -11.57 -36.67
N SER A 142 19.67 -12.67 -36.53
CA SER A 142 19.41 -13.69 -35.49
C SER A 142 19.77 -13.24 -34.07
N SER A 143 20.60 -12.21 -33.91
CA SER A 143 20.96 -11.64 -32.60
C SER A 143 19.93 -10.65 -32.09
N ARG A 144 18.96 -10.23 -32.93
CA ARG A 144 17.93 -9.23 -32.60
C ARG A 144 17.25 -9.48 -31.26
N LEU A 145 16.85 -10.72 -30.97
CA LEU A 145 16.15 -11.08 -29.74
C LEU A 145 16.92 -12.17 -28.99
N GLN A 146 17.11 -11.96 -27.69
CA GLN A 146 17.82 -12.88 -26.82
C GLN A 146 17.01 -13.18 -25.57
N ILE A 147 16.64 -14.44 -25.33
CA ILE A 147 15.70 -14.82 -24.27
C ILE A 147 16.36 -15.81 -23.32
N PHE A 148 16.20 -15.55 -22.02
CA PHE A 148 16.53 -16.45 -20.94
C PHE A 148 15.33 -16.58 -20.02
N ASP A 149 14.76 -17.78 -19.96
CA ASP A 149 13.53 -18.04 -19.22
C ASP A 149 13.75 -17.99 -17.70
N PHE A 150 12.65 -17.94 -16.95
CA PHE A 150 12.66 -17.73 -15.50
C PHE A 150 13.38 -18.82 -14.71
N THR A 151 14.33 -18.41 -13.86
CA THR A 151 15.07 -19.30 -12.94
C THR A 151 15.15 -18.71 -11.52
N ASP A 152 15.17 -19.59 -10.51
CA ASP A 152 15.54 -19.23 -9.14
C ASP A 152 17.02 -19.52 -8.85
N GLN A 153 17.75 -20.06 -9.84
CA GLN A 153 19.19 -20.31 -9.79
C GLN A 153 19.94 -19.06 -10.26
N TYR A 154 20.08 -18.08 -9.37
CA TYR A 154 20.61 -16.75 -9.70
C TYR A 154 22.02 -16.78 -10.30
N ASP A 155 22.87 -17.74 -9.93
CA ASP A 155 24.19 -17.90 -10.53
C ASP A 155 24.09 -18.23 -12.03
N GLN A 156 23.13 -19.05 -12.45
CA GLN A 156 22.90 -19.35 -13.86
C GLN A 156 22.48 -18.10 -14.64
N PHE A 157 21.60 -17.29 -14.05
CA PHE A 157 21.19 -16.00 -14.62
C PHE A 157 22.37 -15.05 -14.78
N ILE A 158 23.22 -14.93 -13.75
CA ILE A 158 24.42 -14.06 -13.79
C ILE A 158 25.40 -14.55 -14.85
N GLN A 159 25.67 -15.86 -14.91
CA GLN A 159 26.54 -16.44 -15.95
C GLN A 159 25.98 -16.22 -17.35
N TYR A 160 24.67 -16.29 -17.52
CA TYR A 160 24.04 -15.95 -18.78
C TYR A 160 24.24 -14.47 -19.15
N MET A 161 23.96 -13.56 -18.21
CA MET A 161 24.12 -12.12 -18.40
C MET A 161 25.56 -11.68 -18.69
N LEU A 162 26.58 -12.43 -18.24
CA LEU A 162 27.98 -12.18 -18.63
C LEU A 162 28.22 -12.34 -20.14
N ASN A 163 27.40 -13.15 -20.83
CA ASN A 163 27.51 -13.38 -22.27
C ASN A 163 26.65 -12.42 -23.11
N VAL A 164 25.83 -11.58 -22.48
CA VAL A 164 25.06 -10.55 -23.18
C VAL A 164 25.99 -9.40 -23.53
N LYS A 165 26.28 -9.24 -24.83
CA LYS A 165 27.12 -8.17 -25.34
C LYS A 165 26.29 -7.13 -26.08
N PRO A 166 26.58 -5.83 -25.91
CA PRO A 166 25.99 -4.82 -26.78
C PRO A 166 26.42 -5.10 -28.23
N SER A 167 25.50 -5.00 -29.18
CA SER A 167 25.83 -4.98 -30.61
C SER A 167 25.54 -3.62 -31.21
N SER A 168 26.25 -3.29 -32.27
CA SER A 168 25.97 -2.12 -33.10
C SER A 168 26.04 -2.57 -34.55
N SER A 169 25.00 -2.32 -35.33
CA SER A 169 25.07 -2.52 -36.77
C SER A 169 25.86 -1.34 -37.37
N SER A 170 26.90 -1.62 -38.17
CA SER A 170 27.83 -0.55 -38.62
C SER A 170 27.45 0.09 -39.95
N ASP A 171 26.48 -0.47 -40.67
CA ASP A 171 26.05 0.02 -41.98
C ASP A 171 24.52 0.24 -41.96
N ASN A 172 24.08 1.50 -41.81
CA ASN A 172 22.67 1.96 -41.83
C ASN A 172 21.86 1.86 -40.52
N ASP A 173 22.51 1.94 -39.36
CA ASP A 173 21.87 2.02 -38.03
C ASP A 173 21.02 3.30 -37.90
N ASP A 174 19.73 3.17 -37.55
CA ASP A 174 18.89 4.28 -37.11
C ASP A 174 18.78 4.32 -35.58
N ALA A 175 18.13 5.35 -35.04
CA ALA A 175 18.05 5.53 -33.59
C ALA A 175 16.96 4.68 -32.90
N PRO A 176 15.77 4.43 -33.49
CA PRO A 176 14.76 3.56 -32.90
C PRO A 176 15.15 2.07 -32.94
N GLU A 177 14.55 1.27 -32.06
CA GLU A 177 14.92 -0.13 -31.84
C GLU A 177 13.70 -1.08 -31.91
N ASP A 178 13.93 -2.40 -31.92
CA ASP A 178 12.86 -3.43 -31.85
C ASP A 178 12.26 -3.57 -30.43
N VAL A 179 11.87 -2.45 -29.83
CA VAL A 179 11.24 -2.39 -28.49
C VAL A 179 9.97 -3.24 -28.47
N LEU A 180 9.13 -3.15 -29.51
CA LEU A 180 7.87 -3.91 -29.56
C LEU A 180 8.11 -5.42 -29.71
N GLY A 181 9.10 -5.84 -30.50
CA GLY A 181 9.50 -7.24 -30.60
C GLY A 181 10.10 -7.77 -29.31
N GLY A 182 10.92 -6.97 -28.61
CA GLY A 182 11.43 -7.29 -27.28
C GLY A 182 10.33 -7.53 -26.26
N LEU A 183 9.38 -6.59 -26.14
CA LEU A 183 8.22 -6.72 -25.27
C LEU A 183 7.35 -7.93 -25.66
N ASN A 184 7.04 -8.08 -26.94
CA ASN A 184 6.23 -9.20 -27.42
C ASN A 184 6.90 -10.55 -27.15
N ALA A 185 8.22 -10.66 -27.34
CA ALA A 185 8.98 -11.87 -27.02
C ALA A 185 8.91 -12.19 -25.52
N ALA A 186 9.13 -11.20 -24.66
CA ALA A 186 9.00 -11.38 -23.20
C ALA A 186 7.60 -11.88 -22.81
N ILE A 187 6.55 -11.35 -23.43
CA ILE A 187 5.15 -11.71 -23.12
C ILE A 187 4.77 -13.10 -23.65
N THR A 188 5.25 -13.47 -24.84
CA THR A 188 4.75 -14.65 -25.58
C THR A 188 5.65 -15.87 -25.50
N LYS A 189 6.96 -15.69 -25.32
CA LYS A 189 7.94 -16.78 -25.36
C LYS A 189 8.47 -17.19 -23.98
N MET A 190 8.32 -16.35 -22.96
CA MET A 190 8.74 -16.69 -21.58
C MET A 190 7.61 -17.33 -20.78
N ASN A 191 7.97 -18.19 -19.82
CA ASN A 191 7.01 -18.99 -19.06
C ASN A 191 6.60 -18.31 -17.73
N TRP A 192 5.75 -17.30 -17.83
CA TRP A 192 5.15 -16.60 -16.67
C TRP A 192 4.24 -17.54 -15.86
N LYS A 193 4.76 -18.10 -14.75
CA LYS A 193 4.10 -19.14 -13.96
C LYS A 193 3.54 -18.65 -12.63
N ASN A 194 4.07 -17.55 -12.09
CA ASN A 194 3.72 -17.05 -10.78
C ASN A 194 2.64 -15.94 -10.84
N ASN A 195 2.06 -15.62 -9.68
CA ASN A 195 0.95 -14.68 -9.55
C ASN A 195 1.37 -13.21 -9.69
N THR A 196 2.57 -12.89 -9.22
CA THR A 196 3.14 -11.55 -9.37
C THR A 196 4.12 -11.56 -10.53
N ARG A 197 3.83 -10.77 -11.56
CA ARG A 197 4.58 -10.75 -12.81
C ARG A 197 5.09 -9.33 -13.04
N VAL A 198 6.39 -9.15 -13.00
CA VAL A 198 7.07 -7.86 -13.13
C VAL A 198 7.87 -7.87 -14.42
N LEU A 199 7.53 -6.98 -15.34
CA LEU A 199 8.35 -6.68 -16.52
C LEU A 199 8.98 -5.31 -16.30
N PHE A 200 10.30 -5.32 -16.07
CA PHE A 200 11.07 -4.09 -15.92
C PHE A 200 11.82 -3.80 -17.22
N HIS A 201 11.27 -2.87 -18.00
CA HIS A 201 11.79 -2.48 -19.31
C HIS A 201 12.80 -1.33 -19.15
N ILE A 202 13.98 -1.48 -19.72
CA ILE A 202 15.07 -0.51 -19.68
C ILE A 202 15.58 -0.31 -21.10
N GLY A 203 15.54 0.94 -21.57
CA GLY A 203 15.99 1.32 -22.90
C GLY A 203 16.20 2.82 -23.01
N ASP A 204 17.13 3.22 -23.88
CA ASP A 204 17.45 4.61 -24.19
C ASP A 204 16.80 5.10 -25.49
N SER A 205 16.29 4.19 -26.33
CA SER A 205 15.60 4.50 -27.59
C SER A 205 14.13 4.05 -27.65
N PRO A 206 13.27 4.74 -28.42
CA PRO A 206 11.87 4.36 -28.63
C PRO A 206 11.71 3.25 -29.69
N PRO A 207 10.52 2.62 -29.82
CA PRO A 207 10.20 1.76 -30.97
C PRO A 207 10.15 2.54 -32.28
N HIS A 208 10.33 1.84 -33.40
CA HIS A 208 10.08 2.37 -34.74
C HIS A 208 8.65 2.86 -34.95
N GLY A 209 8.52 3.88 -35.80
CA GLY A 209 7.28 4.51 -36.20
C GLY A 209 7.25 5.99 -35.85
N LYS A 210 6.84 6.83 -36.81
CA LYS A 210 6.75 8.30 -36.69
C LYS A 210 5.91 8.83 -35.52
N ASN A 211 5.04 7.99 -34.96
CA ASN A 211 4.25 8.35 -33.79
C ASN A 211 5.10 8.36 -32.51
N PHE A 212 6.12 7.52 -32.42
CA PHE A 212 6.93 7.34 -31.22
C PHE A 212 8.13 8.28 -31.14
N THR A 213 8.57 8.85 -32.26
CA THR A 213 9.81 9.64 -32.30
C THR A 213 9.84 10.65 -33.44
N ASN A 214 10.73 11.63 -33.33
CA ASN A 214 11.12 12.54 -34.41
C ASN A 214 12.54 12.26 -34.92
N LEU A 215 13.18 11.21 -34.41
CA LEU A 215 14.52 10.79 -34.82
C LEU A 215 14.47 10.21 -36.24
N GLU A 216 15.63 10.10 -36.87
CA GLU A 216 15.77 9.34 -38.13
C GLU A 216 15.38 7.89 -37.87
N ASP A 217 14.53 7.34 -38.74
CA ASP A 217 13.86 6.06 -38.57
C ASP A 217 13.77 5.38 -39.94
N ASN A 218 14.39 4.21 -40.06
CA ASN A 218 14.38 3.36 -41.25
C ASN A 218 13.02 2.68 -41.45
N TYR A 219 12.21 2.59 -40.40
CA TYR A 219 10.89 1.99 -40.39
C TYR A 219 9.80 2.99 -39.94
N PRO A 220 9.64 4.13 -40.65
CA PRO A 220 8.75 5.22 -40.23
C PRO A 220 7.26 4.83 -40.19
N SER A 221 6.89 3.76 -40.89
CA SER A 221 5.53 3.20 -40.90
C SER A 221 5.24 2.29 -39.70
N GLY A 222 6.22 2.06 -38.82
CA GLY A 222 6.13 1.19 -37.64
C GLY A 222 6.87 -0.13 -37.83
N ASP A 223 6.67 -1.04 -36.87
CA ASP A 223 7.31 -2.35 -36.82
C ASP A 223 7.10 -3.17 -38.13
N PRO A 224 8.18 -3.66 -38.76
CA PRO A 224 8.13 -4.38 -40.04
C PRO A 224 7.49 -5.78 -39.94
N TYR A 225 7.31 -6.32 -38.74
CA TYR A 225 6.60 -7.59 -38.48
C TYR A 225 5.12 -7.37 -38.13
N GLY A 226 4.63 -6.12 -38.20
CA GLY A 226 3.24 -5.77 -37.96
C GLY A 226 2.85 -5.70 -36.49
N LEU A 227 3.82 -5.63 -35.56
CA LEU A 227 3.52 -5.39 -34.15
C LEU A 227 3.06 -3.94 -33.94
N THR A 228 2.00 -3.78 -33.16
CA THR A 228 1.55 -2.45 -32.72
C THR A 228 1.66 -2.35 -31.21
N ALA A 229 1.93 -1.15 -30.69
CA ALA A 229 1.96 -0.92 -29.25
C ALA A 229 0.62 -1.32 -28.60
N GLU A 230 -0.49 -1.09 -29.29
CA GLU A 230 -1.82 -1.48 -28.81
C GLU A 230 -1.93 -2.99 -28.63
N ASN A 231 -1.50 -3.79 -29.62
CA ASN A 231 -1.61 -5.24 -29.54
C ASN A 231 -0.66 -5.82 -28.49
N VAL A 232 0.59 -5.36 -28.47
CA VAL A 232 1.61 -5.85 -27.52
C VAL A 232 1.24 -5.50 -26.09
N LEU A 233 0.88 -4.24 -25.81
CA LEU A 233 0.59 -3.80 -24.46
C LEU A 233 -0.77 -4.29 -23.94
N LYS A 234 -1.78 -4.47 -24.80
CA LYS A 234 -3.03 -5.15 -24.39
C LYS A 234 -2.80 -6.63 -24.06
N ASN A 235 -1.87 -7.29 -24.75
CA ASN A 235 -1.48 -8.67 -24.43
C ASN A 235 -0.73 -8.73 -23.09
N LEU A 236 0.14 -7.75 -22.81
CA LEU A 236 0.78 -7.57 -21.50
C LEU A 236 -0.25 -7.45 -20.38
N GLN A 237 -1.28 -6.60 -20.56
CA GLN A 237 -2.38 -6.44 -19.60
C GLN A 237 -3.21 -7.72 -19.44
N SER A 238 -3.54 -8.41 -20.54
CA SER A 238 -4.38 -9.62 -20.48
C SER A 238 -3.70 -10.76 -19.72
N LYS A 239 -2.36 -10.76 -19.68
CA LYS A 239 -1.55 -11.68 -18.88
C LYS A 239 -1.23 -11.16 -17.47
N ASN A 240 -1.79 -10.03 -17.04
CA ASN A 240 -1.53 -9.40 -15.74
C ASN A 240 -0.03 -9.19 -15.45
N ILE A 241 0.76 -8.90 -16.48
CA ILE A 241 2.18 -8.57 -16.34
C ILE A 241 2.30 -7.08 -16.04
N LEU A 242 2.84 -6.71 -14.90
CA LEU A 242 3.01 -5.31 -14.50
C LEU A 242 4.23 -4.69 -15.19
N TYR A 243 3.99 -3.62 -15.93
CA TYR A 243 5.02 -2.90 -16.67
C TYR A 243 5.64 -1.79 -15.81
N PHE A 244 6.97 -1.75 -15.78
CA PHE A 244 7.78 -0.70 -15.16
C PHE A 244 8.83 -0.26 -16.17
N PHE A 245 9.20 1.03 -16.16
CA PHE A 245 10.19 1.55 -17.10
C PHE A 245 11.37 2.23 -16.41
N GLY A 246 12.59 1.91 -16.84
CA GLY A 246 13.83 2.57 -16.45
C GLY A 246 14.24 3.58 -17.50
N LYS A 247 14.00 4.87 -17.24
CA LYS A 247 14.27 5.96 -18.17
C LYS A 247 15.76 6.36 -18.12
N ILE A 248 16.44 6.23 -19.25
CA ILE A 248 17.86 6.58 -19.41
C ILE A 248 18.03 7.92 -20.14
N THR A 249 17.14 8.22 -21.09
CA THR A 249 17.18 9.44 -21.91
C THR A 249 15.78 10.06 -22.02
N ASN A 250 15.69 11.24 -22.64
CA ASN A 250 14.41 11.86 -22.99
C ASN A 250 13.86 11.39 -24.36
N HIS A 251 14.58 10.57 -25.12
CA HIS A 251 14.14 10.09 -26.43
C HIS A 251 12.90 9.20 -26.34
N THR A 252 12.69 8.54 -25.19
CA THR A 252 11.55 7.65 -24.97
C THR A 252 10.29 8.36 -24.46
N GLU A 253 10.29 9.69 -24.28
CA GLU A 253 9.16 10.41 -23.66
C GLU A 253 7.84 10.27 -24.45
N LYS A 254 7.91 10.38 -25.79
CA LYS A 254 6.75 10.17 -26.66
C LYS A 254 6.21 8.73 -26.57
N MET A 255 7.11 7.74 -26.55
CA MET A 255 6.74 6.34 -26.31
C MET A 255 6.00 6.17 -24.99
N LEU A 256 6.51 6.77 -23.91
CA LEU A 256 5.87 6.68 -22.59
C LEU A 256 4.47 7.31 -22.58
N GLN A 257 4.27 8.43 -23.28
CA GLN A 257 2.95 9.05 -23.42
C GLN A 257 1.96 8.14 -24.17
N ILE A 258 2.41 7.49 -25.25
CA ILE A 258 1.58 6.54 -26.01
C ILE A 258 1.29 5.29 -25.17
N PHE A 259 2.28 4.75 -24.47
CA PHE A 259 2.07 3.56 -23.64
C PHE A 259 1.07 3.86 -22.52
N ARG A 260 1.18 5.04 -21.88
CA ARG A 260 0.21 5.49 -20.86
C ARG A 260 -1.21 5.64 -21.41
N SER A 261 -1.37 6.06 -22.65
CA SER A 261 -2.71 6.17 -23.26
C SER A 261 -3.35 4.80 -23.53
N ILE A 262 -2.53 3.76 -23.71
CA ILE A 262 -2.99 2.38 -23.97
C ILE A 262 -3.26 1.63 -22.67
N ILE A 263 -2.31 1.64 -21.73
CA ILE A 263 -2.35 0.79 -20.54
C ILE A 263 -2.55 1.53 -19.21
N GLY A 264 -2.63 2.86 -19.23
CA GLY A 264 -2.74 3.70 -18.03
C GLY A 264 -1.38 4.05 -17.42
N GLU A 265 -1.42 4.78 -16.29
CA GLU A 265 -0.21 5.22 -15.60
C GLU A 265 0.60 4.06 -15.00
N PHE A 266 1.90 4.01 -15.29
CA PHE A 266 2.84 3.05 -14.73
C PHE A 266 4.10 3.75 -14.16
N PRO A 267 4.81 3.13 -13.21
CA PRO A 267 6.00 3.75 -12.62
C PRO A 267 7.16 3.84 -13.61
N VAL A 268 7.81 5.01 -13.60
CA VAL A 268 9.02 5.30 -14.37
C VAL A 268 10.13 5.67 -13.39
N PHE A 269 11.26 5.00 -13.49
CA PHE A 269 12.44 5.24 -12.64
C PHE A 269 13.50 5.96 -13.45
N ASP A 270 14.07 7.03 -12.89
CA ASP A 270 15.19 7.74 -13.48
C ASP A 270 16.49 6.94 -13.29
N LEU A 271 17.03 6.44 -14.40
CA LEU A 271 18.30 5.72 -14.50
C LEU A 271 19.38 6.55 -15.22
N VAL A 272 19.18 7.86 -15.40
CA VAL A 272 20.17 8.76 -16.00
C VAL A 272 21.43 8.78 -15.12
N GLY A 273 22.60 8.52 -15.69
CA GLY A 273 23.87 8.71 -14.99
C GLY A 273 25.02 7.95 -15.64
N ALA A 274 26.17 8.61 -15.76
CA ALA A 274 27.39 8.00 -16.28
C ALA A 274 28.26 7.35 -15.18
N ASP A 275 28.00 7.67 -13.90
CA ASP A 275 28.74 7.10 -12.77
C ASP A 275 28.29 5.66 -12.49
N PRO A 276 29.17 4.64 -12.64
CA PRO A 276 28.77 3.23 -12.50
C PRO A 276 28.21 2.88 -11.12
N ILE A 277 28.71 3.51 -10.05
CA ILE A 277 28.29 3.24 -8.67
C ILE A 277 26.86 3.76 -8.46
N GLN A 278 26.62 5.04 -8.77
CA GLN A 278 25.27 5.62 -8.69
C GLN A 278 24.28 4.91 -9.60
N LEU A 279 24.71 4.46 -10.79
CA LEU A 279 23.85 3.71 -11.69
C LEU A 279 23.41 2.39 -11.05
N ILE A 280 24.34 1.61 -10.48
CA ILE A 280 24.00 0.37 -9.77
C ILE A 280 23.02 0.65 -8.61
N GLU A 281 23.24 1.70 -7.81
CA GLU A 281 22.32 2.08 -6.73
C GLU A 281 20.91 2.41 -7.24
N LYS A 282 20.81 3.18 -8.33
CA LYS A 282 19.54 3.49 -9.00
C LYS A 282 18.83 2.23 -9.48
N PHE A 283 19.55 1.28 -10.08
CA PHE A 283 19.02 -0.02 -10.47
C PHE A 283 18.51 -0.83 -9.28
N ILE A 284 19.30 -0.95 -8.20
CA ILE A 284 18.89 -1.67 -6.99
C ILE A 284 17.58 -1.09 -6.44
N LYS A 285 17.49 0.25 -6.35
CA LYS A 285 16.29 0.93 -5.88
C LYS A 285 15.10 0.66 -6.80
N ALA A 286 15.26 0.87 -8.11
CA ALA A 286 14.18 0.72 -9.09
C ALA A 286 13.66 -0.72 -9.14
N THR A 287 14.56 -1.71 -9.23
CA THR A 287 14.18 -3.13 -9.25
C THR A 287 13.51 -3.53 -7.93
N SER A 288 14.09 -3.19 -6.78
CA SER A 288 13.48 -3.53 -5.48
C SER A 288 12.11 -2.88 -5.30
N SER A 289 11.95 -1.61 -5.70
CA SER A 289 10.66 -0.92 -5.69
C SER A 289 9.64 -1.55 -6.64
N SER A 290 10.04 -1.96 -7.85
CA SER A 290 9.13 -2.62 -8.79
C SER A 290 8.56 -3.93 -8.22
N ILE A 291 9.41 -4.74 -7.56
CA ILE A 291 9.01 -5.97 -6.87
C ILE A 291 8.02 -5.66 -5.74
N THR A 292 8.37 -4.74 -4.83
CA THR A 292 7.53 -4.48 -3.65
C THR A 292 6.20 -3.81 -4.01
N ILE A 293 6.18 -2.92 -5.01
CA ILE A 293 4.95 -2.34 -5.57
C ILE A 293 4.07 -3.45 -6.17
N ALA A 294 4.66 -4.35 -6.97
CA ALA A 294 3.94 -5.43 -7.62
C ALA A 294 3.32 -6.42 -6.61
N VAL A 295 4.09 -6.85 -5.60
CA VAL A 295 3.59 -7.74 -4.54
C VAL A 295 2.54 -7.03 -3.68
N SER A 296 2.73 -5.75 -3.35
CA SER A 296 1.74 -4.96 -2.60
C SER A 296 0.41 -4.87 -3.36
N LEU A 297 0.45 -4.63 -4.67
CA LEU A 297 -0.73 -4.51 -5.52
C LEU A 297 -1.48 -5.84 -5.65
N THR A 298 -0.76 -6.91 -6.00
CA THR A 298 -1.34 -8.25 -6.21
C THR A 298 -1.81 -8.91 -4.91
N SER A 299 -1.17 -8.62 -3.77
CA SER A 299 -1.61 -9.08 -2.45
C SER A 299 -2.86 -8.34 -1.95
N THR A 300 -3.07 -7.09 -2.37
CA THR A 300 -4.25 -6.28 -2.01
C THR A 300 -5.47 -6.61 -2.89
N ILE A 301 -5.28 -6.73 -4.21
CA ILE A 301 -6.39 -6.82 -5.18
C ILE A 301 -6.62 -8.26 -5.67
N GLY A 302 -5.60 -9.12 -5.58
CA GLY A 302 -5.61 -10.47 -6.16
C GLY A 302 -5.18 -10.49 -7.64
N SER A 303 -4.45 -11.53 -8.02
CA SER A 303 -3.75 -11.68 -9.31
C SER A 303 -4.65 -11.89 -10.54
N ASN A 304 -5.94 -12.20 -10.34
CA ASN A 304 -6.90 -12.52 -11.42
C ASN A 304 -7.93 -11.40 -11.64
N SER A 305 -7.76 -10.25 -11.00
CA SER A 305 -8.69 -9.13 -11.15
C SER A 305 -8.39 -8.38 -12.46
N LYS A 306 -9.43 -8.12 -13.27
CA LYS A 306 -9.38 -7.15 -14.39
C LYS A 306 -9.11 -5.70 -13.89
N GLU A 307 -8.79 -5.53 -12.61
CA GLU A 307 -8.80 -4.27 -11.88
C GLU A 307 -7.42 -3.64 -11.68
N ILE A 308 -6.34 -4.42 -11.80
CA ILE A 308 -4.96 -3.96 -11.64
C ILE A 308 -4.70 -2.71 -12.51
N TYR A 309 -5.13 -2.74 -13.77
CA TYR A 309 -5.03 -1.62 -14.72
C TYR A 309 -6.24 -0.68 -14.69
N SER A 310 -7.42 -1.13 -14.25
CA SER A 310 -8.62 -0.29 -14.20
C SER A 310 -8.57 0.75 -13.07
N LEU A 311 -7.85 0.49 -11.98
CA LEU A 311 -7.57 1.47 -10.93
C LEU A 311 -6.65 2.60 -11.41
N GLN A 312 -5.73 2.31 -12.35
CA GLN A 312 -4.87 3.33 -12.97
C GLN A 312 -5.70 4.24 -13.91
N LEU A 313 -6.70 3.70 -14.61
CA LEU A 313 -7.64 4.46 -15.44
C LEU A 313 -8.60 5.36 -14.62
N LYS A 314 -8.98 4.95 -13.40
CA LYS A 314 -9.85 5.79 -12.52
C LYS A 314 -9.26 7.14 -12.15
N LYS A 315 -7.94 7.35 -12.29
CA LYS A 315 -7.29 8.67 -12.11
C LYS A 315 -7.79 9.73 -13.10
N LEU A 316 -8.30 9.33 -14.27
CA LEU A 316 -8.80 10.27 -15.30
C LEU A 316 -10.02 11.09 -14.85
N HIS A 317 -10.73 10.67 -13.81
CA HIS A 317 -11.90 11.39 -13.26
C HIS A 317 -11.59 12.12 -11.94
N MET A 318 -10.32 12.22 -11.54
CA MET A 318 -9.89 12.91 -10.32
C MET A 318 -9.35 14.31 -10.62
N ASN A 319 -9.47 15.23 -9.66
CA ASN A 319 -8.88 16.56 -9.76
C ASN A 319 -7.81 16.74 -8.67
N PRO A 320 -6.51 16.72 -9.00
CA PRO A 320 -5.44 16.84 -8.02
C PRO A 320 -5.34 18.24 -7.40
N ASN A 321 -5.93 19.25 -8.05
CA ASN A 321 -5.84 20.65 -7.64
C ASN A 321 -6.87 20.99 -6.55
N GLU A 322 -6.50 21.90 -5.66
CA GLU A 322 -7.48 22.48 -4.73
C GLU A 322 -8.55 23.25 -5.51
N PRO A 323 -9.85 23.12 -5.14
CA PRO A 323 -10.92 23.84 -5.81
C PRO A 323 -10.93 25.32 -5.42
N ASP A 324 -11.62 26.15 -6.20
CA ASP A 324 -12.01 27.48 -5.73
C ASP A 324 -13.04 27.33 -4.60
N TRP A 325 -12.63 27.65 -3.38
CA TRP A 325 -13.48 27.53 -2.20
C TRP A 325 -14.64 28.52 -2.18
N ASN A 326 -14.59 29.62 -2.94
CA ASN A 326 -15.62 30.65 -2.94
C ASN A 326 -16.92 30.17 -3.59
N ILE A 327 -16.81 29.33 -4.61
CA ILE A 327 -17.95 28.80 -5.37
C ILE A 327 -18.61 27.58 -4.72
N LEU A 328 -17.95 26.96 -3.73
CA LEU A 328 -18.44 25.74 -3.09
C LEU A 328 -19.42 26.06 -1.95
N PRO A 329 -20.55 25.33 -1.84
CA PRO A 329 -21.56 25.57 -0.83
C PRO A 329 -21.06 25.21 0.58
N LEU A 330 -21.46 26.01 1.57
CA LEU A 330 -21.23 25.71 2.97
C LEU A 330 -22.10 24.52 3.41
N GLN A 331 -21.47 23.53 4.03
CA GLN A 331 -22.14 22.36 4.60
C GLN A 331 -22.01 22.35 6.12
N LYS A 332 -22.94 21.66 6.78
CA LYS A 332 -22.95 21.46 8.24
C LYS A 332 -23.11 19.98 8.55
N GLY A 333 -22.35 19.51 9.53
CA GLY A 333 -22.40 18.14 9.99
C GLY A 333 -22.02 18.02 11.45
N VAL A 334 -21.88 16.78 11.92
CA VAL A 334 -21.39 16.46 13.26
C VAL A 334 -20.17 15.57 13.11
N VAL A 335 -19.06 15.96 13.72
CA VAL A 335 -17.89 15.10 13.86
C VAL A 335 -17.98 14.31 15.17
N MET A 336 -17.55 13.05 15.14
CA MET A 336 -17.59 12.11 16.24
C MET A 336 -16.24 11.41 16.38
N TRP A 337 -15.78 11.18 17.60
CA TRP A 337 -14.52 10.49 17.89
C TRP A 337 -14.55 9.78 19.23
N TYR A 338 -13.76 8.71 19.38
CA TYR A 338 -13.56 8.07 20.68
C TYR A 338 -12.52 8.81 21.51
N LEU A 339 -12.68 8.80 22.83
CA LEU A 339 -11.58 9.16 23.72
C LEU A 339 -10.42 8.18 23.52
N ILE A 340 -9.18 8.68 23.49
CA ILE A 340 -8.01 7.82 23.35
C ILE A 340 -7.83 7.03 24.65
N PRO A 341 -7.67 5.69 24.60
CA PRO A 341 -7.39 4.88 25.77
C PRO A 341 -6.19 5.41 26.55
N LYS A 342 -6.22 5.30 27.87
CA LYS A 342 -5.10 5.67 28.75
C LYS A 342 -4.30 4.45 29.21
N THR A 343 -4.88 3.26 29.12
CA THR A 343 -4.27 2.02 29.58
C THR A 343 -4.47 0.90 28.56
N LEU A 344 -3.62 -0.12 28.65
CA LEU A 344 -3.75 -1.32 27.83
C LEU A 344 -5.06 -2.08 28.10
N ASN A 345 -5.57 -2.04 29.33
CA ASN A 345 -6.85 -2.66 29.68
C ASN A 345 -8.01 -1.96 28.98
N GLU A 346 -8.03 -0.63 28.95
CA GLU A 346 -9.03 0.14 28.21
C GLU A 346 -8.95 -0.14 26.70
N LEU A 347 -7.74 -0.23 26.14
CA LEU A 347 -7.56 -0.58 24.73
C LEU A 347 -8.10 -1.98 24.40
N LYS A 348 -7.87 -2.96 25.29
CA LYS A 348 -8.29 -4.36 25.11
C LYS A 348 -9.77 -4.57 25.39
N ASP A 349 -10.42 -3.71 26.17
CA ASP A 349 -11.83 -3.83 26.52
C ASP A 349 -12.74 -3.58 25.30
N PRO A 350 -13.49 -4.60 24.82
CA PRO A 350 -14.43 -4.45 23.72
C PRO A 350 -15.53 -3.41 23.99
N LYS A 351 -15.82 -3.11 25.26
CA LYS A 351 -16.84 -2.14 25.66
C LYS A 351 -16.31 -0.71 25.67
N TYR A 352 -14.99 -0.49 25.59
CA TYR A 352 -14.45 0.86 25.62
C TYR A 352 -14.88 1.67 24.39
N PHE A 353 -14.88 1.05 23.21
CA PHE A 353 -15.23 1.70 21.93
C PHE A 353 -16.73 1.64 21.64
N ASN A 354 -17.55 2.00 22.63
CA ASN A 354 -19.00 2.05 22.50
C ASN A 354 -19.53 3.50 22.51
N LYS A 355 -20.84 3.67 22.38
CA LYS A 355 -21.51 4.98 22.37
C LYS A 355 -21.18 5.85 23.60
N SER A 356 -20.91 5.25 24.76
CA SER A 356 -20.69 5.99 26.02
C SER A 356 -19.36 6.75 26.06
N ASN A 357 -18.36 6.33 25.27
CA ASN A 357 -17.08 7.00 25.13
C ASN A 357 -16.96 7.81 23.82
N LEU A 358 -18.07 8.00 23.11
CA LEU A 358 -18.11 8.77 21.88
C LEU A 358 -18.30 10.26 22.19
N SER A 359 -17.33 11.07 21.81
CA SER A 359 -17.39 12.53 21.85
C SER A 359 -17.90 13.07 20.52
N THR A 360 -18.58 14.21 20.54
CA THR A 360 -19.18 14.82 19.34
C THR A 360 -18.99 16.33 19.31
N LYS A 361 -19.01 16.93 18.12
CA LYS A 361 -18.97 18.39 17.93
C LYS A 361 -19.60 18.77 16.59
N SER A 362 -20.34 19.89 16.54
CA SER A 362 -20.81 20.44 15.27
C SER A 362 -19.65 20.92 14.40
N PHE A 363 -19.75 20.65 13.10
CA PHE A 363 -18.72 20.97 12.11
C PHE A 363 -19.33 21.73 10.93
N SER A 364 -18.59 22.70 10.38
CA SER A 364 -19.02 23.49 9.23
C SER A 364 -17.88 23.57 8.24
N PHE A 365 -18.14 23.18 7.00
CA PHE A 365 -17.09 22.88 6.04
C PHE A 365 -17.51 23.13 4.60
N LYS A 366 -16.52 23.25 3.72
CA LYS A 366 -16.68 23.15 2.26
C LYS A 366 -15.86 21.97 1.77
N ILE A 367 -16.37 21.23 0.80
CA ILE A 367 -15.76 20.00 0.25
C ILE A 367 -15.67 20.11 -1.27
N ALA A 368 -14.56 19.62 -1.83
CA ALA A 368 -14.37 19.54 -3.28
C ALA A 368 -15.42 18.63 -3.93
N SER A 369 -15.85 18.98 -5.14
CA SER A 369 -16.83 18.20 -5.91
C SER A 369 -16.25 16.88 -6.44
N GLN A 370 -14.94 16.83 -6.68
CA GLN A 370 -14.23 15.65 -7.18
C GLN A 370 -13.16 15.20 -6.19
N PRO A 371 -12.90 13.88 -6.10
CA PRO A 371 -11.79 13.38 -5.31
C PRO A 371 -10.47 13.77 -5.98
N PHE A 372 -9.43 13.98 -5.17
CA PHE A 372 -8.07 14.23 -5.65
C PHE A 372 -7.21 12.96 -5.65
N SER A 373 -7.64 11.93 -4.92
CA SER A 373 -6.95 10.64 -4.82
C SER A 373 -7.95 9.51 -4.51
N ALA A 374 -7.62 8.27 -4.87
CA ALA A 374 -8.34 7.10 -4.39
C ALA A 374 -7.39 5.90 -4.20
N GLY A 375 -7.68 5.11 -3.17
CA GLY A 375 -7.09 3.79 -2.95
C GLY A 375 -8.08 2.66 -3.28
N ALA A 376 -7.76 1.45 -2.83
CA ALA A 376 -8.62 0.28 -3.07
C ALA A 376 -10.00 0.40 -2.39
N GLU A 377 -10.07 1.00 -1.20
CA GLU A 377 -11.30 1.05 -0.41
C GLU A 377 -11.96 2.43 -0.33
N LYS A 378 -11.19 3.50 -0.49
CA LYS A 378 -11.64 4.88 -0.20
C LYS A 378 -11.17 5.88 -1.27
N CYS A 379 -11.96 6.91 -1.52
CA CYS A 379 -11.56 8.11 -2.25
C CYS A 379 -11.42 9.30 -1.30
N ALA A 380 -10.47 10.20 -1.59
CA ALA A 380 -10.10 11.35 -0.77
C ALA A 380 -10.48 12.67 -1.46
N TYR A 381 -11.05 13.59 -0.69
CA TYR A 381 -11.52 14.90 -1.12
C TYR A 381 -10.86 16.00 -0.28
N TYR A 382 -10.53 17.12 -0.90
CA TYR A 382 -10.12 18.31 -0.17
C TYR A 382 -11.30 18.90 0.60
N VAL A 383 -11.03 19.36 1.83
CA VAL A 383 -12.00 20.01 2.71
C VAL A 383 -11.37 21.18 3.45
N ILE A 384 -12.15 22.22 3.75
CA ILE A 384 -11.76 23.29 4.67
C ILE A 384 -12.74 23.39 5.84
N ASP A 385 -12.20 23.60 7.05
CA ASP A 385 -12.98 23.96 8.24
C ASP A 385 -13.22 25.47 8.24
N THR A 386 -14.46 25.88 7.95
CA THR A 386 -14.83 27.30 7.80
C THR A 386 -14.93 28.04 9.13
N LYS A 387 -14.92 27.34 10.28
CA LYS A 387 -15.01 27.97 11.62
C LYS A 387 -13.64 28.17 12.26
N SER A 388 -12.62 27.49 11.78
CA SER A 388 -11.24 27.67 12.24
C SER A 388 -10.64 28.99 11.73
N ASN A 389 -9.86 29.67 12.59
CA ASN A 389 -9.09 30.87 12.23
C ASN A 389 -7.61 30.68 12.62
N PRO A 390 -6.67 30.61 11.64
CA PRO A 390 -6.90 30.60 10.20
C PRO A 390 -7.66 29.36 9.73
N THR A 391 -8.27 29.44 8.54
CA THR A 391 -8.99 28.31 7.93
C THR A 391 -8.08 27.10 7.78
N LYS A 392 -8.45 25.99 8.42
CA LYS A 392 -7.68 24.75 8.43
C LYS A 392 -8.03 23.89 7.22
N LYS A 393 -6.99 23.48 6.47
CA LYS A 393 -7.10 22.51 5.37
C LYS A 393 -7.15 21.08 5.92
N MET A 394 -8.07 20.29 5.40
CA MET A 394 -8.40 18.95 5.85
C MET A 394 -8.62 18.02 4.66
N VAL A 395 -8.66 16.73 4.93
CA VAL A 395 -9.00 15.69 3.97
C VAL A 395 -10.19 14.90 4.51
N ILE A 396 -11.14 14.64 3.63
CA ILE A 396 -12.25 13.73 3.88
C ILE A 396 -12.08 12.48 3.01
N LYS A 397 -12.35 11.30 3.57
CA LYS A 397 -12.33 10.03 2.84
C LYS A 397 -13.69 9.36 2.89
N LYS A 398 -14.15 8.88 1.73
CA LYS A 398 -15.40 8.15 1.55
C LYS A 398 -15.09 6.72 1.11
N TYR A 399 -15.70 5.72 1.74
CA TYR A 399 -15.63 4.33 1.26
C TYR A 399 -16.29 4.20 -0.12
N LEU A 400 -15.63 3.48 -1.04
CA LEU A 400 -16.14 3.17 -2.38
C LEU A 400 -17.30 2.16 -2.33
N ASN A 401 -17.26 1.23 -1.37
CA ASN A 401 -18.32 0.27 -1.10
C ASN A 401 -18.58 0.17 0.41
N VAL A 402 -19.85 0.29 0.80
CA VAL A 402 -20.28 0.27 2.20
C VAL A 402 -21.07 -1.00 2.55
N GLY A 403 -21.34 -1.87 1.57
CA GLY A 403 -22.10 -3.10 1.77
C GLY A 403 -23.59 -2.86 2.00
N LYS A 404 -24.27 -3.86 2.56
CA LYS A 404 -25.71 -3.80 2.88
C LYS A 404 -26.00 -3.37 4.33
N CYS A 405 -24.97 -3.38 5.19
CA CYS A 405 -25.07 -3.04 6.60
C CYS A 405 -25.04 -1.52 6.85
N ASN A 406 -25.34 -1.12 8.08
CA ASN A 406 -25.31 0.28 8.48
C ASN A 406 -23.90 0.88 8.29
N PRO A 407 -23.74 1.93 7.46
CA PRO A 407 -22.44 2.55 7.17
C PRO A 407 -21.76 3.14 8.41
N LEU A 408 -22.52 3.56 9.41
CA LEU A 408 -22.03 4.25 10.60
C LEU A 408 -21.03 3.40 11.40
N GLU A 409 -21.31 2.11 11.59
CA GLU A 409 -20.44 1.20 12.35
C GLU A 409 -19.06 1.07 11.67
N LYS A 410 -19.02 0.91 10.34
CA LYS A 410 -17.77 0.79 9.57
C LYS A 410 -16.87 2.02 9.70
N TYR A 411 -17.44 3.22 9.77
CA TYR A 411 -16.66 4.43 9.98
C TYR A 411 -16.22 4.60 11.44
N LEU A 412 -17.07 4.27 12.42
CA LEU A 412 -16.68 4.27 13.83
C LEU A 412 -15.54 3.30 14.10
N GLU A 413 -15.54 2.13 13.47
CA GLU A 413 -14.42 1.19 13.54
C GLU A 413 -13.11 1.78 13.00
N SER A 414 -13.16 2.55 11.90
CA SER A 414 -11.98 3.26 11.39
C SER A 414 -11.44 4.30 12.39
N VAL A 415 -12.33 4.95 13.16
CA VAL A 415 -11.94 5.87 14.24
C VAL A 415 -11.33 5.12 15.43
N GLU A 416 -11.87 3.96 15.77
CA GLU A 416 -11.31 3.05 16.78
C GLU A 416 -9.88 2.63 16.41
N VAL A 417 -9.65 2.21 15.17
CA VAL A 417 -8.33 1.83 14.65
C VAL A 417 -7.33 2.98 14.79
N SER A 418 -7.70 4.19 14.37
CA SER A 418 -6.86 5.39 14.52
C SER A 418 -6.57 5.70 15.99
N SER A 419 -7.58 5.61 16.87
CA SER A 419 -7.43 5.87 18.31
C SER A 419 -6.45 4.91 18.98
N VAL A 420 -6.49 3.63 18.61
CA VAL A 420 -5.55 2.61 19.08
C VAL A 420 -4.13 2.88 18.59
N ALA A 421 -3.96 3.24 17.31
CA ALA A 421 -2.66 3.58 16.76
C ALA A 421 -2.06 4.84 17.42
N ILE A 422 -2.87 5.87 17.70
CA ILE A 422 -2.45 7.07 18.43
C ILE A 422 -1.98 6.72 19.85
N PHE A 423 -2.72 5.88 20.57
CA PHE A 423 -2.30 5.43 21.91
C PHE A 423 -0.94 4.72 21.87
N LEU A 424 -0.77 3.76 20.96
CA LEU A 424 0.46 2.96 20.88
C LEU A 424 1.66 3.77 20.42
N SER A 425 1.47 4.68 19.46
CA SER A 425 2.51 5.61 19.00
C SER A 425 2.90 6.64 20.06
N THR A 426 1.93 7.14 20.84
CA THR A 426 2.21 8.01 22.00
C THR A 426 3.11 7.28 22.99
N GLU A 427 2.83 6.01 23.25
CA GLU A 427 3.58 5.24 24.22
C GLU A 427 4.96 4.79 23.71
N PHE A 428 5.06 4.48 22.42
CA PHE A 428 6.35 4.33 21.75
C PHE A 428 7.21 5.59 21.89
N ASN A 429 6.65 6.76 21.55
CA ASN A 429 7.34 8.05 21.65
C ASN A 429 7.79 8.36 23.08
N ARG A 430 6.97 8.02 24.09
CA ARG A 430 7.32 8.20 25.50
C ARG A 430 8.56 7.36 25.89
N ILE A 431 8.66 6.14 25.37
CA ILE A 431 9.78 5.23 25.64
C ILE A 431 11.03 5.63 24.85
N THR A 432 10.85 6.20 23.65
CA THR A 432 11.94 6.58 22.74
C THR A 432 12.46 8.01 22.92
N GLU A 433 11.79 8.84 23.72
CA GLU A 433 12.09 10.28 23.88
C GLU A 433 13.58 10.57 24.12
N ARG A 434 14.25 9.76 24.94
CA ARG A 434 15.68 9.95 25.29
C ARG A 434 16.66 9.22 24.36
N LYS A 435 16.18 8.53 23.33
CA LYS A 435 16.96 7.59 22.50
C LYS A 435 17.34 8.14 21.12
N LYS A 436 17.01 9.41 20.80
CA LYS A 436 17.21 10.03 19.47
C LYS A 436 16.59 9.20 18.32
N ILE A 437 15.51 8.48 18.61
CA ILE A 437 14.74 7.74 17.60
C ILE A 437 13.66 8.70 17.07
N PRO A 438 13.44 8.79 15.74
CA PRO A 438 12.38 9.61 15.17
C PRO A 438 11.02 9.31 15.79
N LYS A 439 10.21 10.35 16.02
CA LYS A 439 8.86 10.19 16.58
C LYS A 439 7.93 9.58 15.53
N ILE A 440 6.93 8.83 15.99
CA ILE A 440 5.86 8.33 15.13
C ILE A 440 4.56 8.92 15.63
N ASN A 441 3.83 9.63 14.76
CA ASN A 441 2.53 10.19 15.11
C ASN A 441 1.51 9.75 14.07
N PHE A 442 0.29 9.45 14.51
CA PHE A 442 -0.84 9.24 13.62
C PHE A 442 -1.73 10.47 13.58
N LEU A 443 -2.35 10.74 12.42
CA LEU A 443 -3.41 11.73 12.31
C LEU A 443 -4.61 11.34 13.17
N ASP A 444 -5.18 12.33 13.85
CA ASP A 444 -6.44 12.23 14.58
C ASP A 444 -7.61 12.14 13.59
N VAL A 445 -8.10 10.92 13.36
CA VAL A 445 -9.21 10.61 12.45
C VAL A 445 -10.53 10.69 13.21
N LYS A 446 -11.49 11.41 12.62
CA LYS A 446 -12.86 11.53 13.15
C LYS A 446 -13.86 11.02 12.14
N LEU A 447 -15.02 10.60 12.60
CA LEU A 447 -16.16 10.35 11.75
C LEU A 447 -16.91 11.65 11.51
N LEU A 448 -17.20 12.00 10.27
CA LEU A 448 -18.13 13.08 9.91
C LEU A 448 -19.45 12.47 9.42
N ARG A 449 -20.55 12.86 10.06
CA ARG A 449 -21.90 12.66 9.54
C ARG A 449 -22.40 13.96 8.91
N ASN A 450 -22.69 13.91 7.61
CA ASN A 450 -23.23 15.01 6.83
C ASN A 450 -24.76 14.89 6.71
N GLY A 451 -25.45 16.02 6.71
CA GLY A 451 -26.90 16.09 6.47
C GLY A 451 -27.74 16.37 7.72
N THR A 452 -28.66 17.33 7.56
CA THR A 452 -29.74 17.68 8.50
C THR A 452 -31.08 16.99 8.19
N ILE A 453 -31.17 16.26 7.06
CA ILE A 453 -32.40 15.62 6.55
C ILE A 453 -32.37 14.11 6.82
N ILE A 454 -33.49 13.56 7.30
CA ILE A 454 -33.62 12.25 8.00
C ILE A 454 -33.30 10.99 7.17
N ASN A 455 -33.10 11.03 5.84
CA ASN A 455 -33.03 9.79 5.02
C ASN A 455 -31.90 9.71 3.94
N ASP A 456 -30.91 10.61 3.93
CA ASP A 456 -29.73 10.51 3.03
C ASP A 456 -28.45 10.98 3.74
N HIS A 457 -28.11 10.28 4.82
CA HIS A 457 -26.93 10.59 5.63
C HIS A 457 -25.67 10.06 4.97
N GLN A 458 -24.78 10.97 4.57
CA GLN A 458 -23.45 10.60 4.09
C GLN A 458 -22.45 10.62 5.24
N TYR A 459 -21.73 9.51 5.39
CA TYR A 459 -20.68 9.34 6.37
C TYR A 459 -19.33 9.42 5.69
N TYR A 460 -18.36 9.97 6.42
CA TYR A 460 -16.99 10.08 5.99
C TYR A 460 -16.03 9.95 7.16
N SER A 461 -14.77 9.60 6.89
CA SER A 461 -13.68 9.89 7.83
C SER A 461 -13.07 11.25 7.49
N ILE A 462 -12.73 12.06 8.49
CA ILE A 462 -12.10 13.36 8.34
C ILE A 462 -10.81 13.44 9.15
N GLU A 463 -9.78 14.03 8.56
CA GLU A 463 -8.46 14.20 9.16
C GLU A 463 -7.77 15.48 8.66
N SER A 464 -6.64 15.85 9.27
CA SER A 464 -5.87 17.01 8.81
C SER A 464 -5.18 16.71 7.48
N LYS A 465 -5.06 17.69 6.59
CA LYS A 465 -4.28 17.53 5.36
C LYS A 465 -2.80 17.35 5.75
N LEU A 466 -2.14 16.34 5.18
CA LEU A 466 -0.69 16.18 5.29
C LEU A 466 0.02 17.37 4.63
N GLU A 467 1.20 17.70 5.15
CA GLU A 467 2.05 18.76 4.59
C GLU A 467 2.48 18.42 3.16
N ASN A 468 3.03 19.40 2.42
CA ASN A 468 3.52 19.20 1.06
C ASN A 468 4.83 18.41 1.06
N ALA A 469 4.75 17.13 1.41
CA ALA A 469 5.82 16.15 1.35
C ALA A 469 5.35 14.93 0.56
N GLU A 470 6.31 14.11 0.10
CA GLU A 470 6.02 12.89 -0.63
C GLU A 470 5.25 11.90 0.26
N TYR A 471 4.06 11.50 -0.18
CA TYR A 471 3.28 10.46 0.48
C TYR A 471 3.87 9.09 0.18
N LYS A 472 4.15 8.32 1.22
CA LYS A 472 4.80 7.01 1.16
C LYS A 472 3.98 5.98 1.91
N ARG A 473 3.93 4.76 1.35
CA ARG A 473 3.51 3.56 2.07
C ARG A 473 4.80 2.83 2.43
N PHE A 474 5.04 2.60 3.72
CA PHE A 474 6.28 2.00 4.24
C PHE A 474 6.17 0.49 4.37
N ASN A 475 5.02 0.02 4.85
CA ASN A 475 4.65 -1.39 4.83
C ASN A 475 3.15 -1.55 4.60
N THR A 476 2.70 -2.80 4.38
CA THR A 476 1.31 -3.16 4.14
C THR A 476 0.78 -4.09 5.22
N ASN A 477 -0.55 -4.22 5.29
CA ASN A 477 -1.20 -5.27 6.09
C ASN A 477 -1.06 -6.68 5.49
N SER A 478 -0.41 -6.84 4.32
CA SER A 478 0.01 -8.13 3.77
C SER A 478 1.42 -8.55 4.21
N GLY A 479 2.06 -7.76 5.07
CA GLY A 479 3.41 -8.01 5.58
C GLY A 479 4.53 -7.49 4.69
N VAL A 480 4.23 -6.89 3.53
CA VAL A 480 5.23 -6.38 2.59
C VAL A 480 5.79 -5.05 3.09
N ILE A 481 7.11 -4.94 3.18
CA ILE A 481 7.84 -3.70 3.40
C ILE A 481 8.17 -3.08 2.04
N THR A 482 7.50 -1.99 1.71
CA THR A 482 7.69 -1.24 0.46
C THR A 482 8.81 -0.21 0.56
N GLU A 483 8.94 0.44 1.72
CA GLU A 483 10.06 1.34 2.04
C GLU A 483 10.58 1.05 3.45
N PHE A 484 11.76 0.46 3.54
CA PHE A 484 12.34 0.06 4.82
C PHE A 484 12.77 1.28 5.64
N ARG A 485 12.24 1.39 6.86
CA ARG A 485 12.68 2.34 7.90
C ARG A 485 12.81 1.60 9.22
N LEU A 486 14.00 1.65 9.83
CA LEU A 486 14.30 0.95 11.08
C LEU A 486 13.27 1.27 12.17
N THR A 487 12.90 2.54 12.30
CA THR A 487 11.99 3.04 13.34
C THR A 487 10.58 2.50 13.18
N LEU A 488 10.08 2.44 11.95
CA LEU A 488 8.72 1.96 11.65
C LEU A 488 8.62 0.45 11.87
N GLU A 489 9.61 -0.33 11.42
CA GLU A 489 9.63 -1.77 11.65
C GLU A 489 9.79 -2.14 13.13
N ALA A 490 10.56 -1.34 13.87
CA ALA A 490 10.65 -1.48 15.32
C ALA A 490 9.35 -1.08 16.04
N PHE A 491 8.59 -0.12 15.49
CA PHE A 491 7.28 0.25 16.03
C PHE A 491 6.25 -0.86 15.86
N VAL A 492 6.17 -1.52 14.69
CA VAL A 492 5.29 -2.68 14.50
C VAL A 492 5.59 -3.75 15.55
N HIS A 493 6.87 -4.11 15.73
CA HIS A 493 7.29 -5.06 16.75
C HIS A 493 7.02 -4.57 18.17
N PHE A 494 7.25 -3.29 18.47
CA PHE A 494 6.89 -2.71 19.76
C PHE A 494 5.39 -2.88 20.05
N THR A 495 4.50 -2.68 19.07
CA THR A 495 3.06 -2.86 19.30
C THR A 495 2.70 -4.31 19.64
N TYR A 496 3.35 -5.30 19.02
CA TYR A 496 3.23 -6.71 19.38
C TYR A 496 3.65 -6.95 20.84
N GLU A 497 4.84 -6.48 21.19
CA GLU A 497 5.44 -6.73 22.51
C GLU A 497 4.67 -6.01 23.62
N TYR A 498 4.38 -4.72 23.42
CA TYR A 498 3.69 -3.87 24.40
C TYR A 498 2.27 -4.33 24.68
N THR A 499 1.61 -4.94 23.68
CA THR A 499 0.25 -5.47 23.84
C THR A 499 0.24 -6.94 24.27
N GLU A 500 1.41 -7.53 24.57
CA GLU A 500 1.58 -8.94 24.95
C GLU A 500 1.03 -9.91 23.89
N GLY A 501 1.28 -9.61 22.63
CA GLY A 501 0.85 -10.40 21.47
C GLY A 501 -0.62 -10.24 21.09
N TYR A 502 -1.36 -9.34 21.75
CA TYR A 502 -2.77 -9.12 21.47
C TYR A 502 -3.03 -8.55 20.07
N LEU A 503 -2.19 -7.62 19.61
CA LEU A 503 -2.31 -7.02 18.28
C LEU A 503 -0.97 -6.52 17.72
N VAL A 504 -0.96 -6.20 16.43
CA VAL A 504 0.11 -5.43 15.77
C VAL A 504 -0.49 -4.32 14.90
N VAL A 505 0.11 -3.13 14.92
CA VAL A 505 -0.24 -2.02 14.02
C VAL A 505 0.63 -2.13 12.78
N CYS A 506 0.01 -2.16 11.60
CA CYS A 506 0.65 -2.30 10.30
C CYS A 506 0.01 -1.34 9.29
N ASP A 507 0.35 -1.50 8.01
CA ASP A 507 -0.06 -0.60 6.94
C ASP A 507 0.36 0.85 7.20
N LEU A 508 1.62 1.01 7.57
CA LEU A 508 2.19 2.30 7.95
C LEU A 508 2.40 3.14 6.69
N GLN A 509 1.65 4.24 6.58
CA GLN A 509 1.67 5.13 5.43
C GLN A 509 1.44 6.59 5.83
N GLY A 510 2.01 7.53 5.09
CA GLY A 510 1.96 8.96 5.39
C GLY A 510 3.18 9.70 4.86
N ILE A 511 3.71 10.64 5.63
CA ILE A 511 4.90 11.42 5.25
C ILE A 511 6.04 11.20 6.24
N GLU A 512 7.26 11.29 5.72
CA GLU A 512 8.50 11.29 6.48
C GLU A 512 9.05 12.73 6.54
N LEU A 513 9.37 13.18 7.74
CA LEU A 513 9.98 14.47 8.05
C LEU A 513 11.27 14.21 8.85
N ASP A 514 12.17 15.19 8.93
CA ASP A 514 13.54 15.02 9.43
C ASP A 514 13.66 14.26 10.77
N ASP A 515 12.75 14.50 11.72
CA ASP A 515 12.77 13.90 13.07
C ASP A 515 11.50 13.11 13.42
N LYS A 516 10.56 12.95 12.48
CA LYS A 516 9.27 12.31 12.75
C LYS A 516 8.59 11.75 11.51
N PHE A 517 7.74 10.75 11.75
CA PHE A 517 6.76 10.24 10.80
C PHE A 517 5.38 10.76 11.18
N LEU A 518 4.62 11.20 10.17
CA LEU A 518 3.21 11.55 10.32
C LEU A 518 2.38 10.62 9.45
N LEU A 519 1.70 9.68 10.09
CA LEU A 519 1.05 8.53 9.48
C LEU A 519 -0.48 8.64 9.52
N THR A 520 -1.16 7.91 8.64
CA THR A 520 -2.63 7.81 8.56
C THR A 520 -3.05 6.42 8.07
N ASP A 521 -4.35 6.12 8.15
CA ASP A 521 -4.99 4.87 7.70
C ASP A 521 -4.20 3.59 8.08
N PRO A 522 -3.85 3.38 9.38
CA PRO A 522 -3.23 2.13 9.78
C PRO A 522 -4.21 0.96 9.67
N ALA A 523 -3.66 -0.24 9.57
CA ALA A 523 -4.39 -1.48 9.79
C ALA A 523 -3.93 -2.14 11.10
N ILE A 524 -4.76 -3.00 11.67
CA ILE A 524 -4.44 -3.74 12.89
C ILE A 524 -4.75 -5.21 12.68
N HIS A 525 -3.76 -6.08 12.92
CA HIS A 525 -4.05 -7.49 13.13
C HIS A 525 -4.21 -7.73 14.62
N CYS A 526 -5.27 -8.42 15.02
CA CYS A 526 -5.64 -8.65 16.42
C CYS A 526 -6.11 -10.09 16.59
N ILE A 527 -5.80 -10.70 17.74
CA ILE A 527 -6.27 -12.06 18.03
C ILE A 527 -7.82 -12.18 18.01
N ASP A 528 -8.54 -11.08 18.26
CA ASP A 528 -9.98 -11.00 17.95
C ASP A 528 -10.18 -10.59 16.49
N SER A 529 -10.50 -11.57 15.65
CA SER A 529 -10.73 -11.39 14.21
C SER A 529 -12.01 -10.61 13.85
N LEU A 530 -12.86 -10.32 14.85
CA LEU A 530 -14.10 -9.55 14.69
C LEU A 530 -13.96 -8.10 15.20
N ARG A 531 -12.75 -7.56 15.14
CA ARG A 531 -12.43 -6.18 15.51
C ARG A 531 -11.53 -5.57 14.44
N PHE A 532 -11.55 -4.25 14.27
CA PHE A 532 -10.63 -3.52 13.38
C PHE A 532 -10.80 -3.79 11.87
N GLY A 533 -11.98 -4.22 11.45
CA GLY A 533 -12.39 -4.22 10.05
C GLY A 533 -11.80 -5.32 9.17
N GLY A 534 -12.02 -5.17 7.86
CA GLY A 534 -11.67 -6.16 6.85
C GLY A 534 -10.16 -6.40 6.71
N THR A 535 -9.33 -5.43 7.11
CA THR A 535 -7.87 -5.50 7.07
C THR A 535 -7.26 -6.28 8.24
N ASN A 536 -8.05 -6.65 9.25
CA ASN A 536 -7.61 -7.51 10.36
C ASN A 536 -7.63 -8.99 9.95
N PHE A 537 -6.45 -9.58 9.71
CA PHE A 537 -6.30 -11.01 9.39
C PHE A 537 -6.12 -11.92 10.61
N GLY A 538 -6.49 -11.44 11.80
CA GLY A 538 -6.50 -12.25 13.00
C GLY A 538 -5.10 -12.59 13.53
N GLU A 539 -5.07 -13.60 14.41
CA GLU A 539 -3.83 -14.23 14.88
C GLU A 539 -2.99 -14.79 13.72
N ASP A 540 -3.64 -15.34 12.69
CA ASP A 540 -2.97 -15.82 11.48
C ASP A 540 -2.22 -14.68 10.74
N GLY A 541 -2.79 -13.47 10.68
CA GLY A 541 -2.11 -12.29 10.15
C GLY A 541 -0.86 -11.92 10.95
N ILE A 542 -0.95 -11.95 12.28
CA ILE A 542 0.20 -11.72 13.16
C ILE A 542 1.29 -12.75 12.87
N ASN A 543 0.94 -14.03 12.82
CA ASN A 543 1.91 -15.12 12.67
C ASN A 543 2.52 -15.19 11.26
N LYS A 544 1.67 -15.19 10.23
CA LYS A 544 2.07 -15.48 8.84
C LYS A 544 2.57 -14.25 8.08
N LEU A 545 2.17 -13.04 8.47
CA LEU A 545 2.52 -11.82 7.75
C LEU A 545 3.52 -10.96 8.52
N PHE A 546 3.32 -10.76 9.83
CA PHE A 546 4.26 -10.00 10.65
C PHE A 546 5.42 -10.86 11.16
N LEU A 547 5.15 -11.88 11.98
CA LEU A 547 6.21 -12.65 12.65
C LEU A 547 7.10 -13.38 11.64
N ALA A 548 6.54 -13.99 10.59
CA ALA A 548 7.32 -14.66 9.56
C ALA A 548 8.25 -13.71 8.78
N ASN A 549 7.81 -12.46 8.53
CA ASN A 549 8.52 -11.52 7.68
C ASN A 549 9.48 -10.59 8.48
N HIS A 550 9.18 -10.29 9.75
CA HIS A 550 9.95 -9.34 10.54
C HIS A 550 11.39 -9.81 10.79
N ARG A 551 12.33 -8.87 10.73
CA ARG A 551 13.72 -9.05 11.13
C ARG A 551 14.08 -7.97 12.13
N CYS A 552 14.48 -8.38 13.34
CA CYS A 552 14.85 -7.45 14.40
C CYS A 552 16.02 -6.57 13.95
N ASN A 553 15.83 -5.26 14.07
CA ASN A 553 16.82 -4.26 13.69
C ASN A 553 17.45 -3.60 14.92
N ASP A 554 18.34 -2.63 14.70
CA ASP A 554 19.08 -2.01 15.80
C ASP A 554 18.20 -1.21 16.77
N ILE A 555 17.08 -0.66 16.31
CA ILE A 555 16.10 -0.02 17.19
C ILE A 555 15.36 -1.06 18.02
N CYS A 556 14.99 -2.22 17.45
CA CYS A 556 14.43 -3.34 18.24
C CYS A 556 15.36 -3.74 19.39
N LYS A 557 16.68 -3.84 19.12
CA LYS A 557 17.71 -4.13 20.12
C LYS A 557 17.85 -3.01 21.15
N GLN A 558 17.87 -1.75 20.71
CA GLN A 558 17.95 -0.58 21.59
C GLN A 558 16.74 -0.46 22.54
N LEU A 559 15.58 -0.94 22.10
CA LEU A 559 14.35 -1.05 22.89
C LEU A 559 14.27 -2.32 23.74
N LYS A 560 15.22 -3.25 23.59
CA LYS A 560 15.25 -4.55 24.28
C LYS A 560 13.98 -5.38 24.05
N LEU A 561 13.42 -5.31 22.84
CA LEU A 561 12.29 -6.16 22.46
C LEU A 561 12.75 -7.63 22.39
N ARG A 562 11.84 -8.57 22.70
CA ARG A 562 12.12 -10.00 22.55
C ARG A 562 12.55 -10.30 21.12
N HIS A 563 13.64 -11.03 20.96
CA HIS A 563 14.12 -11.38 19.62
C HIS A 563 13.13 -12.33 18.93
N ILE A 564 12.58 -11.91 17.78
CA ILE A 564 11.74 -12.76 16.93
C ILE A 564 12.66 -13.66 16.11
N ASN A 565 12.61 -14.97 16.37
CA ASN A 565 13.46 -15.97 15.72
C ASN A 565 12.67 -16.73 14.65
N ASN A 566 12.98 -16.48 13.39
CA ASN A 566 12.18 -16.96 12.26
C ASN A 566 12.42 -18.44 11.92
N ASP A 567 13.53 -19.03 12.39
CA ASP A 567 13.87 -20.43 12.15
C ASP A 567 12.95 -21.42 12.90
N LYS A 568 12.18 -20.95 13.90
CA LYS A 568 11.24 -21.81 14.65
C LYS A 568 9.83 -21.84 14.07
N VAL A 569 9.43 -20.83 13.29
CA VAL A 569 8.06 -20.71 12.75
C VAL A 569 7.88 -21.55 11.48
N ALA A 570 8.95 -21.75 10.70
CA ALA A 570 8.93 -22.59 9.50
C ALA A 570 8.74 -24.10 9.77
N ASN A 571 8.97 -24.56 11.01
CA ASN A 571 8.87 -25.97 11.41
C ASN A 571 7.53 -26.34 12.07
N GLN A 572 6.51 -25.46 12.03
CA GLN A 572 5.17 -25.72 12.58
C GLN A 572 4.03 -25.55 11.57
N THR A 573 4.36 -25.41 10.28
CA THR A 573 3.42 -25.53 9.15
C THR A 573 3.79 -26.72 8.30
#